data_AF-A0A7S2R2U1-F1
#
_entry.id   AF-A0A7S2R2U1-F1
#
_cell.length_a   1.000
_cell.length_b   1.000
_cell.length_c   1.000
_cell.angle_alpha   90.00
_cell.angle_beta   90.00
_cell.angle_gamma   90.00
#
_symmetry.space_group_name_H-M   'P 1'
#
loop_
_entity.id
_entity.type
_entity.pdbx_description
1 polymer ?
#
loop_
_entity_poly.entity_id
_entity_poly.type
_entity_poly.pdbx_seq_one_letter_code
_entity_poly.pdbx_strand_id
1 'polypeptide(L)'
;SNNNNNQGSSLPMMRLVGRNRTISSISMKKKDWVKVYEKDHKPSPNNYCELSFGNDPIILKPGQVRGIYVHSTLRSDDAIVYDNKQKEKTHDDHFISLYPGRAHVSEKAFGTVPMWGWGNSWRDNREFVGRLNYGVVYRLWNPLQHYFFGSRFQTATKTLFACQRRYESPISRLPDDCIFYIL
;
A
#
# COMPACT_ATOMS: atom_id res chain seq x y z
N SER A 1 -20.04 17.70 43.40
CA SER A 1 -18.81 16.92 43.65
C SER A 1 -18.26 16.50 42.30
N ASN A 2 -17.20 17.16 41.85
CA ASN A 2 -16.45 16.82 40.65
C ASN A 2 -15.75 15.48 40.86
N ASN A 3 -15.82 14.57 39.90
CA ASN A 3 -14.78 13.56 39.72
C ASN A 3 -14.51 13.34 38.24
N ASN A 4 -13.64 14.22 37.72
CA ASN A 4 -12.87 14.01 36.51
C ASN A 4 -11.91 12.85 36.75
N ASN A 5 -12.28 11.64 36.34
CA ASN A 5 -11.31 10.56 36.13
C ASN A 5 -10.84 10.62 34.68
N ASN A 6 -9.85 11.47 34.45
CA ASN A 6 -8.90 11.35 33.34
C ASN A 6 -8.17 10.00 33.47
N GLN A 7 -8.78 8.92 32.97
CA GLN A 7 -8.02 7.76 32.57
C GLN A 7 -7.36 8.11 31.24
N GLY A 8 -6.08 8.47 31.30
CA GLY A 8 -5.22 8.57 30.13
C GLY A 8 -5.16 7.20 29.44
N SER A 9 -6.07 6.99 28.48
CA SER A 9 -6.04 5.86 27.58
C SER A 9 -4.76 5.98 26.76
N SER A 10 -3.78 5.12 27.03
CA SER A 10 -2.56 5.02 26.22
C SER A 10 -2.98 4.81 24.77
N LEU A 11 -2.60 5.75 23.92
CA LEU A 11 -3.15 5.84 22.60
C LEU A 11 -2.49 4.79 21.66
N PRO A 12 -3.20 4.30 20.63
CA PRO A 12 -2.78 3.14 19.85
C PRO A 12 -1.65 3.48 18.87
N MET A 13 -0.46 2.97 19.18
CA MET A 13 0.70 3.06 18.29
C MET A 13 0.55 2.17 17.05
N MET A 14 0.17 2.77 15.93
CA MET A 14 0.06 2.08 14.65
C MET A 14 1.40 2.00 13.92
N ARG A 15 1.86 0.82 13.51
CA ARG A 15 3.20 0.64 12.89
C ARG A 15 3.12 0.09 11.49
N LEU A 16 3.11 0.98 10.51
CA LEU A 16 3.12 0.60 9.10
C LEU A 16 4.52 0.19 8.65
N VAL A 17 4.58 -0.77 7.73
CA VAL A 17 5.82 -1.33 7.25
C VAL A 17 5.69 -1.84 5.80
N GLY A 18 6.60 -1.48 4.89
CA GLY A 18 6.69 -2.07 3.54
C GLY A 18 7.81 -3.10 3.34
N ARG A 19 7.58 -4.12 2.49
CA ARG A 19 8.58 -5.07 1.99
C ARG A 19 8.39 -5.27 0.49
N ASN A 20 9.46 -5.21 -0.31
CA ASN A 20 9.43 -5.56 -1.73
C ASN A 20 9.47 -7.09 -1.92
N ARG A 21 8.38 -7.73 -2.38
CA ARG A 21 8.36 -9.16 -2.82
C ARG A 21 7.23 -9.48 -3.81
N THR A 22 7.34 -10.61 -4.50
CA THR A 22 6.22 -11.31 -5.19
C THR A 22 5.15 -11.77 -4.19
N ILE A 23 3.90 -11.90 -4.65
CA ILE A 23 2.67 -12.13 -3.85
C ILE A 23 2.77 -13.31 -2.84
N SER A 24 3.68 -14.27 -3.02
CA SER A 24 3.62 -15.57 -2.34
C SER A 24 4.11 -15.63 -0.88
N SER A 25 4.77 -14.61 -0.31
CA SER A 25 4.88 -14.51 1.16
C SER A 25 5.40 -13.17 1.71
N ILE A 26 4.53 -12.49 2.46
CA ILE A 26 4.93 -11.44 3.40
C ILE A 26 5.28 -12.14 4.73
N SER A 27 6.50 -11.93 5.23
CA SER A 27 6.94 -12.51 6.51
C SER A 27 6.23 -11.87 7.69
N MET A 28 5.92 -12.65 8.72
CA MET A 28 5.33 -12.16 9.96
C MET A 28 6.37 -11.85 11.04
N LYS A 29 7.67 -11.96 10.73
CA LYS A 29 8.76 -11.72 11.70
C LYS A 29 9.05 -10.22 11.81
N LYS A 30 8.87 -9.64 13.00
CA LYS A 30 9.11 -8.20 13.30
C LYS A 30 10.39 -7.62 12.68
N LYS A 31 11.50 -8.37 12.62
CA LYS A 31 12.78 -7.91 12.05
C LYS A 31 12.72 -7.57 10.55
N ASP A 32 11.77 -8.13 9.82
CA ASP A 32 11.59 -7.88 8.39
C ASP A 32 10.77 -6.61 8.15
N TRP A 33 10.46 -5.87 9.22
CA TRP A 33 9.53 -4.78 9.21
C TRP A 33 10.11 -3.49 9.84
N VAL A 34 10.05 -2.38 9.10
CA VAL A 34 10.39 -0.99 9.48
C VAL A 34 9.14 -0.20 9.89
N LYS A 35 9.15 0.39 11.09
CA LYS A 35 8.08 1.27 11.59
C LYS A 35 8.12 2.62 10.87
N VAL A 36 7.04 3.01 10.19
CA VAL A 36 6.92 4.33 9.53
C VAL A 36 5.84 5.25 10.12
N TYR A 37 5.14 4.78 11.14
CA TYR A 37 4.14 5.56 11.86
C TYR A 37 4.17 5.20 13.35
N GLU A 38 3.86 6.17 14.20
CA GLU A 38 3.71 6.03 15.65
C GLU A 38 3.06 7.32 16.15
N LYS A 39 1.75 7.28 16.37
CA LYS A 39 1.00 8.37 16.96
C LYS A 39 -0.14 7.82 17.79
N ASP A 40 -0.72 8.76 18.49
CA ASP A 40 -1.72 8.57 19.49
C ASP A 40 -3.08 9.03 18.95
N HIS A 41 -4.07 8.14 18.89
CA HIS A 41 -5.41 8.42 18.36
C HIS A 41 -6.53 8.25 19.38
N LYS A 42 -7.45 9.20 19.41
CA LYS A 42 -8.70 9.08 20.18
C LYS A 42 -9.62 8.01 19.58
N PRO A 43 -10.44 7.33 20.39
CA PRO A 43 -11.48 6.44 19.89
C PRO A 43 -12.39 7.14 18.89
N SER A 44 -12.70 6.45 17.79
CA SER A 44 -13.54 6.99 16.72
C SER A 44 -14.42 5.88 16.13
N PRO A 45 -15.44 5.42 16.88
CA PRO A 45 -16.26 4.27 16.45
C PRO A 45 -17.08 4.55 15.19
N ASN A 46 -17.43 5.82 14.96
CA ASN A 46 -18.34 6.22 13.89
C ASN A 46 -17.65 6.96 12.73
N ASN A 47 -16.36 7.27 12.85
CA ASN A 47 -15.63 8.04 11.83
C ASN A 47 -14.27 7.40 11.55
N TYR A 48 -13.80 7.52 10.31
CA TYR A 48 -12.44 7.10 9.99
C TYR A 48 -11.41 7.98 10.70
N CYS A 49 -10.41 7.34 11.30
CA CYS A 49 -9.26 8.01 11.88
C CYS A 49 -8.09 7.93 10.89
N GLU A 50 -7.63 9.08 10.39
CA GLU A 50 -6.58 9.13 9.38
C GLU A 50 -5.18 8.92 9.96
N LEU A 51 -4.40 8.05 9.31
CA LEU A 51 -2.98 7.85 9.58
C LEU A 51 -2.14 8.62 8.57
N SER A 52 -1.97 9.93 8.80
CA SER A 52 -1.23 10.79 7.88
C SER A 52 0.30 10.62 8.01
N PHE A 53 0.94 10.23 6.91
CA PHE A 53 2.41 10.13 6.80
C PHE A 53 3.10 11.48 6.52
N GLY A 54 2.33 12.57 6.40
CA GLY A 54 2.87 13.90 6.13
C GLY A 54 3.79 13.90 4.92
N ASN A 55 5.06 14.29 5.14
CA ASN A 55 6.06 14.43 4.09
C ASN A 55 6.81 13.13 3.73
N ASP A 56 6.53 12.01 4.39
CA ASP A 56 7.21 10.72 4.15
C ASP A 56 6.22 9.63 3.69
N PRO A 57 5.65 9.73 2.48
CA PRO A 57 4.66 8.79 1.99
C PRO A 57 5.26 7.42 1.68
N ILE A 58 4.42 6.39 1.73
CA ILE A 58 4.82 5.04 1.31
C ILE A 58 4.85 4.99 -0.21
N ILE A 59 6.04 4.97 -0.79
CA ILE A 59 6.21 4.94 -2.24
C ILE A 59 6.09 3.50 -2.77
N LEU A 60 5.11 3.26 -3.64
CA LEU A 60 4.96 2.01 -4.37
C LEU A 60 5.34 2.21 -5.85
N LYS A 61 6.33 1.47 -6.34
CA LYS A 61 6.69 1.49 -7.77
C LYS A 61 5.90 0.43 -8.54
N PRO A 62 5.73 0.58 -9.87
CA PRO A 62 5.10 -0.46 -10.70
C PRO A 62 5.73 -1.84 -10.48
N GLY A 63 4.89 -2.85 -10.31
CA GLY A 63 5.31 -4.23 -10.06
C GLY A 63 5.78 -4.53 -8.64
N GLN A 64 5.85 -3.53 -7.75
CA GLN A 64 6.13 -3.77 -6.34
C GLN A 64 4.85 -4.15 -5.59
N VAL A 65 5.02 -5.01 -4.59
CA VAL A 65 4.02 -5.27 -3.55
C VAL A 65 4.58 -4.73 -2.25
N ARG A 66 3.73 -4.20 -1.38
CA ARG A 66 4.07 -3.88 0.01
C ARG A 66 3.04 -4.49 0.94
N GLY A 67 3.51 -5.10 2.04
CA GLY A 67 2.64 -5.34 3.18
C GLY A 67 2.34 -4.03 3.88
N ILE A 68 1.25 -4.00 4.66
CA ILE A 68 0.93 -2.91 5.58
C ILE A 68 0.43 -3.59 6.85
N TYR A 69 1.05 -3.25 7.98
CA TYR A 69 0.65 -3.74 9.29
C TYR A 69 0.16 -2.57 10.12
N VAL A 70 -0.97 -2.74 10.79
CA VAL A 70 -1.53 -1.76 11.71
C VAL A 70 -1.78 -2.49 13.02
N HIS A 71 -1.36 -1.89 14.12
CA HIS A 71 -1.42 -2.49 15.44
C HIS A 71 -1.96 -1.47 16.43
N SER A 72 -2.72 -1.93 17.41
CA SER A 72 -3.12 -1.13 18.56
C SER A 72 -2.53 -1.75 19.81
N THR A 73 -2.00 -0.91 20.69
CA THR A 73 -1.51 -1.32 22.01
C THR A 73 -2.62 -1.47 23.05
N LEU A 74 -3.88 -1.19 22.68
CA LEU A 74 -5.01 -1.43 23.56
C LEU A 74 -5.18 -2.94 23.82
N ARG A 75 -5.54 -3.28 25.06
CA ARG A 75 -5.71 -4.67 25.50
C ARG A 75 -6.98 -5.34 24.97
N SER A 76 -7.94 -4.54 24.48
CA SER A 76 -9.20 -5.03 23.93
C SER A 76 -9.20 -5.12 22.40
N ASP A 77 -10.20 -5.82 21.84
CA ASP A 77 -10.41 -5.97 20.38
C ASP A 77 -11.07 -4.74 19.74
N ASP A 78 -11.32 -3.69 20.50
CA ASP A 78 -12.15 -2.55 20.05
C ASP A 78 -11.36 -1.52 19.23
N ALA A 79 -10.06 -1.74 19.05
CA ALA A 79 -9.17 -0.71 18.55
C ALA A 79 -9.00 -0.70 17.02
N ILE A 80 -9.17 -1.84 16.36
CA ILE A 80 -9.04 -1.97 14.91
C ILE A 80 -10.15 -2.90 14.42
N VAL A 81 -10.98 -2.40 13.51
CA VAL A 81 -12.05 -3.18 12.90
C VAL A 81 -11.48 -3.98 11.72
N TYR A 82 -11.84 -5.26 11.66
CA TYR A 82 -11.54 -6.14 10.53
C TYR A 82 -12.84 -6.77 10.04
N ASP A 83 -12.94 -7.03 8.74
CA ASP A 83 -14.05 -7.81 8.18
C ASP A 83 -13.53 -9.16 7.67
N ASN A 84 -14.44 -10.10 7.45
CA ASN A 84 -14.15 -11.37 6.85
C ASN A 84 -13.91 -11.22 5.35
N LYS A 85 -13.00 -12.04 4.81
CA LYS A 85 -12.77 -12.12 3.37
C LYS A 85 -14.05 -12.52 2.62
N GLN A 86 -14.45 -11.71 1.66
CA GLN A 86 -15.54 -11.94 0.72
C GLN A 86 -15.02 -12.20 -0.70
N LYS A 87 -13.86 -11.61 -1.08
CA LYS A 87 -13.34 -11.64 -2.44
C LYS A 87 -11.86 -12.02 -2.50
N GLU A 88 -11.36 -12.37 -3.69
CA GLU A 88 -9.93 -12.64 -3.91
C GLU A 88 -9.08 -11.38 -3.76
N LYS A 89 -9.58 -10.25 -4.30
CA LYS A 89 -9.05 -8.90 -4.10
C LYS A 89 -10.09 -8.05 -3.39
N THR A 90 -9.67 -7.33 -2.37
CA THR A 90 -10.51 -6.35 -1.65
C THR A 90 -10.80 -5.14 -2.54
N HIS A 91 -9.81 -4.72 -3.34
CA HIS A 91 -9.90 -3.61 -4.29
C HIS A 91 -8.97 -3.87 -5.47
N ASP A 92 -9.36 -3.41 -6.66
CA ASP A 92 -8.55 -3.50 -7.87
C ASP A 92 -8.88 -2.32 -8.79
N ASP A 93 -7.90 -1.47 -9.06
CA ASP A 93 -8.02 -0.38 -10.03
C ASP A 93 -6.82 -0.36 -10.99
N HIS A 94 -6.71 0.71 -11.79
CA HIS A 94 -5.66 0.87 -12.79
C HIS A 94 -4.24 1.03 -12.20
N PHE A 95 -4.11 1.35 -10.92
CA PHE A 95 -2.85 1.69 -10.26
C PHE A 95 -2.46 0.70 -9.16
N ILE A 96 -3.43 0.26 -8.34
CA ILE A 96 -3.17 -0.63 -7.19
C ILE A 96 -4.21 -1.75 -7.09
N SER A 97 -3.74 -2.91 -6.63
CA SER A 97 -4.60 -4.00 -6.14
C SER A 97 -4.40 -4.16 -4.64
N LEU A 98 -5.50 -4.27 -3.89
CA LEU A 98 -5.49 -4.62 -2.47
C LEU A 98 -5.94 -6.06 -2.30
N TYR A 99 -5.11 -6.84 -1.61
CA TYR A 99 -5.39 -8.23 -1.31
C TYR A 99 -5.86 -8.39 0.14
N PRO A 100 -6.68 -9.40 0.44
CA PRO A 100 -7.02 -9.77 1.80
C PRO A 100 -5.75 -10.01 2.64
N GLY A 101 -5.81 -9.59 3.88
CA GLY A 101 -4.73 -9.70 4.85
C GLY A 101 -5.06 -10.63 6.01
N ARG A 102 -4.46 -10.29 7.15
CA ARG A 102 -4.62 -11.00 8.43
C ARG A 102 -4.95 -9.98 9.51
N ALA A 103 -5.81 -10.38 10.45
CA ALA A 103 -5.99 -9.62 11.68
C ALA A 103 -4.98 -10.11 12.73
N HIS A 104 -4.48 -9.17 13.53
CA HIS A 104 -3.60 -9.44 14.64
C HIS A 104 -4.29 -9.06 15.95
N VAL A 105 -4.48 -10.04 16.82
CA VAL A 105 -5.32 -9.93 18.03
C VAL A 105 -4.52 -10.05 19.34
N SER A 106 -3.21 -9.78 19.27
CA SER A 106 -2.37 -9.65 20.47
C SER A 106 -2.33 -8.19 20.92
N GLU A 107 -2.14 -7.94 22.21
CA GLU A 107 -1.91 -6.59 22.75
C GLU A 107 -0.52 -6.05 22.36
N LYS A 108 0.44 -6.97 22.16
CA LYS A 108 1.83 -6.65 21.84
C LYS A 108 2.04 -6.77 20.33
N ALA A 109 2.62 -5.77 19.68
CA ALA A 109 2.92 -5.83 18.24
C ALA A 109 3.78 -7.05 17.89
N PHE A 110 3.34 -7.84 16.90
CA PHE A 110 3.92 -9.15 16.54
C PHE A 110 3.98 -10.18 17.69
N GLY A 111 3.15 -10.02 18.72
CA GLY A 111 3.00 -10.99 19.80
C GLY A 111 2.46 -12.32 19.31
N THR A 112 2.82 -13.40 19.97
CA THR A 112 2.37 -14.76 19.64
C THR A 112 1.13 -15.18 20.41
N VAL A 113 0.85 -14.51 21.53
CA VAL A 113 -0.28 -14.81 22.42
C VAL A 113 -1.42 -13.84 22.13
N PRO A 114 -2.62 -14.33 21.77
CA PRO A 114 -3.79 -13.48 21.56
C PRO A 114 -4.33 -12.95 22.91
N MET A 115 -5.24 -11.96 22.85
CA MET A 115 -5.83 -11.32 24.04
C MET A 115 -6.54 -12.28 25.03
N TRP A 116 -7.04 -13.43 24.56
CA TRP A 116 -7.64 -14.47 25.43
C TRP A 116 -6.62 -15.44 26.04
N GLY A 117 -5.33 -15.34 25.70
CA GLY A 117 -4.26 -16.10 26.37
C GLY A 117 -3.90 -17.46 25.77
N TRP A 118 -4.64 -17.99 24.79
CA TRP A 118 -4.35 -19.28 24.13
C TRP A 118 -4.58 -19.28 22.62
N GLY A 119 -3.82 -20.06 21.86
CA GLY A 119 -3.97 -20.20 20.40
C GLY A 119 -3.13 -19.21 19.58
N ASN A 120 -3.50 -19.00 18.31
CA ASN A 120 -2.76 -18.18 17.35
C ASN A 120 -3.25 -16.70 17.37
N SER A 121 -2.31 -15.76 17.47
CA SER A 121 -2.57 -14.31 17.43
C SER A 121 -2.88 -13.76 16.04
N TRP A 122 -2.65 -14.55 14.98
CA TRP A 122 -2.96 -14.18 13.61
C TRP A 122 -4.21 -14.90 13.12
N ARG A 123 -5.15 -14.14 12.57
CA ARG A 123 -6.35 -14.65 11.92
C ARG A 123 -6.27 -14.39 10.42
N ASP A 124 -6.23 -15.46 9.64
CA ASP A 124 -6.30 -15.42 8.18
C ASP A 124 -7.67 -14.95 7.68
N ASN A 125 -7.74 -14.67 6.36
CA ASN A 125 -8.98 -14.33 5.66
C ASN A 125 -9.68 -13.09 6.25
N ARG A 126 -8.93 -11.99 6.38
CA ARG A 126 -9.44 -10.71 6.85
C ARG A 126 -9.31 -9.66 5.76
N GLU A 127 -10.34 -8.83 5.60
CA GLU A 127 -10.36 -7.74 4.64
C GLU A 127 -10.05 -6.40 5.29
N PHE A 128 -9.48 -5.50 4.48
CA PHE A 128 -9.23 -4.13 4.89
C PHE A 128 -10.56 -3.36 4.92
N VAL A 129 -10.94 -2.89 6.10
CA VAL A 129 -12.13 -2.06 6.32
C VAL A 129 -11.67 -0.63 6.56
N GLY A 130 -11.55 0.12 5.49
CA GLY A 130 -11.06 1.48 5.59
C GLY A 130 -10.95 2.18 4.25
N ARG A 131 -10.27 3.32 4.26
CA ARG A 131 -10.02 4.13 3.08
C ARG A 131 -8.52 4.33 2.90
N LEU A 132 -8.05 4.16 1.67
CA LEU A 132 -6.71 4.57 1.26
C LEU A 132 -6.82 5.81 0.38
N ASN A 133 -6.06 6.83 0.73
CA ASN A 133 -5.82 7.97 -0.15
C ASN A 133 -4.40 7.85 -0.72
N TYR A 134 -4.25 7.96 -2.03
CA TYR A 134 -2.96 7.89 -2.68
C TYR A 134 -2.88 8.87 -3.85
N GLY A 135 -1.68 9.37 -4.12
CA GLY A 135 -1.37 10.16 -5.31
C GLY A 135 -0.68 9.29 -6.36
N VAL A 136 -0.98 9.54 -7.63
CA VAL A 136 -0.31 8.87 -8.76
C VAL A 136 0.74 9.81 -9.33
N VAL A 137 1.96 9.31 -9.46
CA VAL A 137 3.05 10.03 -10.13
C VAL A 137 3.33 9.33 -11.45
N TYR A 138 2.99 9.99 -12.55
CA TYR A 138 3.27 9.48 -13.88
C TYR A 138 4.76 9.65 -14.21
N ARG A 139 5.33 8.59 -14.79
CA ARG A 139 6.66 8.67 -15.39
C ARG A 139 6.48 9.10 -16.84
N LEU A 140 6.97 10.29 -17.18
CA LEU A 140 7.05 10.74 -18.56
C LEU A 140 8.15 9.98 -19.28
N TRP A 141 7.87 9.57 -20.52
CA TRP A 141 8.85 8.88 -21.32
C TRP A 141 9.93 9.85 -21.82
N ASN A 142 11.15 9.33 -21.94
CA ASN A 142 12.24 9.94 -22.68
C ASN A 142 13.25 8.83 -23.04
N PRO A 143 14.16 9.05 -24.00
CA PRO A 143 15.11 8.03 -24.44
C PRO A 143 15.96 7.44 -23.30
N LEU A 144 16.37 8.26 -22.32
CA LEU A 144 17.18 7.81 -21.18
C LEU A 144 16.40 6.90 -20.23
N GLN A 145 15.06 7.01 -20.22
CA GLN A 145 14.18 6.22 -19.36
C GLN A 145 13.47 5.08 -20.08
N HIS A 146 13.74 4.84 -21.36
CA HIS A 146 13.02 3.87 -22.20
C HIS A 146 12.94 2.48 -21.57
N TYR A 147 14.02 1.99 -20.97
CA TYR A 147 14.07 0.66 -20.36
C TYR A 147 13.27 0.50 -19.06
N PHE A 148 12.78 1.60 -18.46
CA PHE A 148 11.87 1.54 -17.31
C PHE A 148 10.42 1.23 -17.70
N PHE A 149 10.07 1.32 -18.97
CA PHE A 149 8.73 1.03 -19.46
C PHE A 149 8.60 -0.45 -19.83
N GLY A 150 7.37 -0.97 -19.84
CA GLY A 150 7.12 -2.37 -20.20
C GLY A 150 7.52 -2.68 -21.65
N SER A 151 7.83 -3.95 -21.93
CA SER A 151 8.30 -4.40 -23.25
C SER A 151 7.36 -4.01 -24.40
N ARG A 152 6.03 -4.01 -24.16
CA ARG A 152 5.03 -3.57 -25.15
C ARG A 152 5.21 -2.10 -25.54
N PHE A 153 5.39 -1.22 -24.54
CA PHE A 153 5.64 0.19 -24.78
C PHE A 153 6.98 0.39 -25.49
N GLN A 154 8.03 -0.31 -25.04
CA GLN A 154 9.34 -0.24 -25.68
C GLN A 154 9.29 -0.63 -27.16
N THR A 155 8.60 -1.73 -27.48
CA THR A 155 8.38 -2.18 -28.86
C THR A 155 7.59 -1.13 -29.65
N ALA A 156 6.50 -0.60 -29.09
CA ALA A 156 5.69 0.42 -29.76
C ALA A 156 6.52 1.68 -30.11
N THR A 157 7.31 2.19 -29.16
CA THR A 157 8.24 3.31 -29.40
C THR A 157 9.23 3.00 -30.51
N LYS A 158 9.87 1.81 -30.48
CA LYS A 158 10.82 1.40 -31.54
C LYS A 158 10.14 1.29 -32.91
N THR A 159 8.93 0.75 -32.96
CA THR A 159 8.12 0.66 -34.18
C THR A 159 7.76 2.04 -34.70
N LEU A 160 7.39 2.99 -33.84
CA LEU A 160 7.12 4.38 -34.22
C LEU A 160 8.33 5.02 -34.89
N PHE A 161 9.52 4.93 -34.30
CA PHE A 161 10.76 5.43 -34.93
C PHE A 161 11.11 4.66 -36.21
N ALA A 162 10.93 3.35 -36.26
CA ALA A 162 11.18 2.58 -37.48
C ALA A 162 10.25 2.98 -38.63
N CYS A 163 8.96 3.22 -38.33
CA CYS A 163 7.99 3.74 -39.29
C CYS A 163 8.35 5.14 -39.75
N GLN A 164 8.79 6.02 -38.85
CA GLN A 164 9.25 7.37 -39.18
C GLN A 164 10.42 7.36 -40.19
N ARG A 165 11.28 6.34 -40.17
CA ARG A 165 12.40 6.19 -41.12
C ARG A 165 12.00 5.57 -42.48
N ARG A 166 10.72 5.25 -42.70
CA ARG A 166 10.21 4.69 -43.97
C ARG A 166 9.36 5.72 -44.70
N TYR A 167 9.77 6.12 -45.91
CA TYR A 167 9.11 7.16 -46.69
C TYR A 167 7.65 6.84 -47.05
N GLU A 168 7.28 5.55 -47.08
CA GLU A 168 5.91 5.09 -47.31
C GLU A 168 5.00 5.28 -46.09
N SER A 169 5.58 5.46 -44.88
CA SER A 169 4.81 5.66 -43.66
C SER A 169 4.32 7.11 -43.56
N PRO A 170 3.04 7.35 -43.20
CA PRO A 170 2.57 8.71 -42.89
C PRO A 170 3.36 9.39 -41.77
N ILE A 171 3.93 8.59 -40.86
CA ILE A 171 4.71 9.05 -39.71
C ILE A 171 6.06 9.66 -40.16
N SER A 172 6.56 9.32 -41.36
CA SER A 172 7.83 9.86 -41.88
C SER A 172 7.86 11.36 -42.11
N ARG A 173 6.67 11.99 -42.18
CA ARG A 173 6.53 13.45 -42.28
C ARG A 173 6.70 14.16 -40.93
N LEU A 174 6.67 13.41 -39.83
CA LEU A 174 6.82 13.97 -38.49
C LEU A 174 8.31 14.08 -38.12
N PRO A 175 8.75 15.22 -37.58
CA PRO A 175 10.06 15.34 -36.93
C PRO A 175 10.18 14.42 -35.70
N ASP A 176 11.42 14.10 -35.32
CA ASP A 176 11.71 13.29 -34.13
C ASP A 176 11.08 13.89 -32.85
N ASP A 177 11.10 15.22 -32.73
CA ASP A 177 10.51 15.95 -31.60
C ASP A 177 8.99 15.74 -31.46
N CYS A 178 8.27 15.59 -32.57
CA CYS A 178 6.85 15.27 -32.54
C CYS A 178 6.62 13.85 -32.01
N ILE A 179 7.48 12.90 -32.38
CA ILE A 179 7.40 11.53 -31.86
C ILE A 179 7.71 11.53 -30.35
N PHE A 180 8.68 12.34 -29.91
CA PHE A 180 8.98 12.48 -28.49
C PHE A 180 7.84 13.09 -27.67
N TYR A 181 7.05 14.00 -28.26
CA TYR A 181 5.91 14.63 -27.57
C TYR A 181 4.68 13.72 -27.47
N ILE A 182 4.48 12.82 -28.45
CA ILE A 182 3.32 11.90 -28.50
C ILE A 182 3.49 10.72 -27.52
N LEU A 183 4.75 10.36 -27.18
CA LEU A 183 5.12 9.23 -26.33
C LEU A 183 5.25 9.60 -24.85
#